data_AF-N9R9N3-F1
#
_entry.id   AF-N9R9N3-F1
#
_cell.length_a   1.000
_cell.length_b   1.000
_cell.length_c   1.000
_cell.angle_alpha   90.00
_cell.angle_beta   90.00
_cell.angle_gamma   90.00
#
_symmetry.space_group_name_H-M   'P 1'
#
loop_
_entity.id
_entity.type
_entity.pdbx_description
1 polymer ?
#
loop_
_entity_poly.entity_id
_entity_poly.type
_entity_poly.pdbx_seq_one_letter_code
_entity_poly.pdbx_strand_id
1 'polypeptide(L)'
;MDLYSKFFSIILLSLSIHASANDKLLHEGNKIFFKTGGSKIFLFNDSDFCFEENSFFIENLTNDSRKYLFVNYTEDCNLSGEYKIFELYKNSVKKFYLSSLYDPEFLKKEKTILERFKDGVVSYTRVYKMKNNKYYLVEELKTLGDNVQLSTIFFTKSKSYFLKNDAGEKVERVLISVDKSILYNEEFKKTNSYLIEGDVVDIIGVEKFNDDFYLSVKYSGRKGVVNGFIKISDIL
;
A
#
# COMPACT_ATOMS: atom_id res chain seq x y z
N MET A 1 20.28 -57.96 28.12
CA MET A 1 20.12 -56.50 28.34
C MET A 1 20.69 -55.82 27.13
N ASP A 2 19.80 -55.59 26.17
CA ASP A 2 20.09 -55.90 24.78
C ASP A 2 20.58 -54.69 23.99
N LEU A 3 21.45 -54.96 23.01
CA LEU A 3 21.93 -54.03 22.00
C LEU A 3 20.79 -53.21 21.36
N TYR A 4 19.60 -53.81 21.27
CA TYR A 4 18.36 -53.21 20.77
C TYR A 4 17.85 -52.03 21.62
N SER A 5 17.98 -52.08 22.95
CA SER A 5 17.55 -50.98 23.84
C SER A 5 18.42 -49.73 23.69
N LYS A 6 19.73 -49.92 23.44
CA LYS A 6 20.66 -48.82 23.17
C LYS A 6 20.41 -48.18 21.80
N PHE A 7 20.12 -48.97 20.77
CA PHE A 7 19.83 -48.46 19.42
C PHE A 7 18.51 -47.68 19.38
N PHE A 8 17.46 -48.16 20.05
CA PHE A 8 16.17 -47.47 20.12
C PHE A 8 16.28 -46.12 20.82
N SER A 9 17.12 -46.03 21.87
CA SER A 9 17.39 -44.77 22.57
C SER A 9 18.11 -43.75 21.69
N ILE A 10 19.04 -44.19 20.83
CA ILE A 10 19.77 -43.30 19.90
C ILE A 10 18.85 -42.77 18.79
N ILE A 11 17.91 -43.59 18.29
CA ILE A 11 16.91 -43.17 17.29
C ILE A 11 15.87 -42.21 17.91
N LEU A 12 15.44 -42.44 19.16
CA LEU A 12 14.56 -41.48 19.86
C LEU A 12 15.27 -40.15 20.14
N LEU A 13 16.55 -40.18 20.53
CA LEU A 13 17.34 -38.97 20.75
C LEU A 13 17.58 -38.19 19.44
N SER A 14 17.78 -38.86 18.30
CA SER A 14 17.95 -38.17 17.01
C SER A 14 16.65 -37.61 16.42
N LEU A 15 15.50 -38.23 16.71
CA LEU A 15 14.17 -37.70 16.37
C LEU A 15 13.78 -36.49 17.24
N SER A 16 14.26 -36.40 18.48
CA SER A 16 13.97 -35.26 19.36
C SER A 16 14.66 -33.94 18.97
N ILE A 17 15.66 -33.97 18.08
CA ILE A 17 16.36 -32.76 17.58
C ILE A 17 15.53 -32.05 16.49
N HIS A 18 14.45 -32.68 15.99
CA HIS A 18 13.59 -32.11 14.95
C HIS A 18 12.24 -31.62 15.46
N ALA A 19 12.08 -31.44 16.78
CA ALA A 19 11.09 -30.52 17.32
C ALA A 19 11.52 -29.09 16.96
N SER A 20 11.46 -28.76 15.66
CA SER A 20 11.61 -27.41 15.16
C SER A 20 10.51 -26.60 15.82
N ALA A 21 10.87 -25.80 16.82
CA ALA A 21 9.93 -24.89 17.43
C ALA A 21 9.30 -24.05 16.32
N ASN A 22 7.97 -24.03 16.27
CA ASN A 22 7.25 -23.21 15.31
C ASN A 22 7.70 -21.75 15.48
N ASP A 23 7.87 -21.09 14.34
CA ASP A 23 8.13 -19.66 14.31
C ASP A 23 7.00 -18.96 15.08
N LYS A 24 7.34 -18.05 15.98
CA LYS A 24 6.35 -17.26 16.71
C LYS A 24 6.87 -15.95 17.26
N LEU A 25 5.98 -15.01 17.51
CA LEU A 25 6.28 -13.81 18.27
C LEU A 25 6.23 -14.09 19.77
N LEU A 26 7.14 -13.46 20.51
CA LEU A 26 7.26 -13.57 21.96
C LEU A 26 7.29 -12.18 22.58
N HIS A 27 6.54 -12.03 23.67
CA HIS A 27 6.57 -10.87 24.52
C HIS A 27 7.21 -11.20 25.87
N GLU A 28 8.30 -10.51 26.23
CA GLU A 28 8.95 -10.64 27.52
C GLU A 28 9.21 -9.26 28.14
N GLY A 29 8.39 -8.86 29.10
CA GLY A 29 8.50 -7.55 29.74
C GLY A 29 7.97 -6.43 28.84
N ASN A 30 8.87 -5.68 28.22
CA ASN A 30 8.58 -4.63 27.22
C ASN A 30 9.32 -4.89 25.89
N LYS A 31 9.74 -6.13 25.68
CA LYS A 31 10.59 -6.53 24.55
C LYS A 31 9.86 -7.52 23.67
N ILE A 32 9.90 -7.26 22.38
CA ILE A 32 9.35 -8.13 21.34
C ILE A 32 10.46 -8.93 20.71
N PHE A 33 10.24 -10.23 20.58
CA PHE A 33 11.16 -11.14 19.92
C PHE A 33 10.45 -11.98 18.87
N PHE A 34 11.19 -12.33 17.84
CA PHE A 34 10.83 -13.38 16.90
C PHE A 34 11.62 -14.64 17.24
N LYS A 35 10.91 -15.72 17.59
CA LYS A 35 11.51 -17.03 17.82
C LYS A 35 11.44 -17.82 16.52
N THR A 36 12.58 -18.32 16.06
CA THR A 36 12.66 -19.22 14.90
C THR A 36 13.63 -20.36 15.21
N GLY A 37 13.12 -21.59 15.17
CA GLY A 37 13.84 -22.76 15.67
C GLY A 37 14.31 -22.58 17.13
N GLY A 38 15.60 -22.82 17.38
CA GLY A 38 16.21 -22.64 18.70
C GLY A 38 16.62 -21.20 19.03
N SER A 39 16.49 -20.26 18.09
CA SER A 39 16.98 -18.89 18.23
C SER A 39 15.86 -17.92 18.57
N LYS A 40 16.21 -16.91 19.38
CA LYS A 40 15.34 -15.77 19.70
C LYS A 40 16.00 -14.49 19.21
N ILE A 41 15.33 -13.74 18.33
CA ILE A 41 15.85 -12.53 17.72
C ILE A 41 15.04 -11.34 18.23
N PHE A 42 15.71 -10.35 18.82
CA PHE A 42 15.07 -9.12 19.29
C PHE A 42 14.58 -8.28 18.12
N LEU A 43 13.33 -7.80 18.19
CA LEU A 43 12.75 -6.91 17.19
C LEU A 43 12.78 -5.46 17.65
N PHE A 44 12.11 -5.13 18.75
CA PHE A 44 12.00 -3.77 19.29
C PHE A 44 11.48 -3.78 20.75
N ASN A 45 11.56 -2.61 21.40
CA ASN A 45 10.92 -2.37 22.70
C ASN A 45 9.59 -1.68 22.47
N ASP A 46 8.56 -2.10 23.19
CA ASP A 46 7.25 -1.45 23.19
C ASP A 46 6.52 -1.82 24.50
N SER A 47 5.84 -0.87 25.12
CA SER A 47 5.17 -1.04 26.42
C SER A 47 3.66 -1.20 26.31
N ASP A 48 3.06 -0.74 25.22
CA ASP A 48 1.61 -0.55 25.08
C ASP A 48 1.15 -1.05 23.70
N PHE A 49 1.42 -2.33 23.42
CA PHE A 49 1.15 -2.92 22.10
C PHE A 49 0.39 -4.24 22.23
N CYS A 50 -0.33 -4.57 21.18
CA CYS A 50 -1.06 -5.82 21.03
C CYS A 50 -0.61 -6.55 19.75
N PHE A 51 -0.34 -7.85 19.89
CA PHE A 51 -0.12 -8.76 18.77
C PHE A 51 -0.58 -10.17 19.18
N GLU A 52 -1.00 -10.99 18.21
CA GLU A 52 -1.24 -12.42 18.45
C GLU A 52 0.05 -13.18 18.17
N GLU A 53 0.37 -14.26 18.90
CA GLU A 53 1.65 -15.00 18.70
C GLU A 53 1.92 -15.39 17.23
N ASN A 54 0.84 -15.49 16.42
CA ASN A 54 0.83 -15.84 15.00
C ASN A 54 0.53 -14.66 14.05
N SER A 55 0.44 -13.41 14.53
CA SER A 55 0.17 -12.22 13.69
C SER A 55 1.42 -11.75 12.94
N PHE A 56 2.06 -12.69 12.26
CA PHE A 56 3.23 -12.44 11.43
C PHE A 56 3.26 -13.40 10.25
N PHE A 57 4.04 -13.03 9.24
CA PHE A 57 4.42 -13.96 8.18
C PHE A 57 5.83 -13.66 7.70
N ILE A 58 6.42 -14.61 6.97
CA ILE A 58 7.74 -14.47 6.39
C ILE A 58 7.60 -14.52 4.88
N GLU A 59 8.22 -13.56 4.20
CA GLU A 59 8.16 -13.47 2.76
C GLU A 59 9.54 -13.17 2.15
N ASN A 60 9.77 -13.63 0.93
CA ASN A 60 10.96 -13.29 0.14
C ASN A 60 10.60 -12.13 -0.79
N LEU A 61 11.07 -10.93 -0.44
CA LEU A 61 10.78 -9.72 -1.22
C LEU A 61 11.80 -9.50 -2.33
N THR A 62 13.04 -9.95 -2.15
CA THR A 62 14.13 -9.71 -3.08
C THR A 62 14.51 -10.97 -3.85
N ASN A 63 15.20 -10.79 -4.99
CA ASN A 63 15.71 -11.88 -5.81
C ASN A 63 16.87 -12.68 -5.16
N ASP A 64 17.27 -12.29 -3.95
CA ASP A 64 18.28 -12.99 -3.17
C ASP A 64 17.61 -13.92 -2.16
N SER A 65 18.41 -14.63 -1.37
CA SER A 65 17.93 -15.56 -0.35
C SER A 65 17.46 -14.89 0.95
N ARG A 66 17.32 -13.55 0.97
CA ARG A 66 16.89 -12.84 2.18
C ARG A 66 15.42 -13.06 2.45
N LYS A 67 15.13 -13.28 3.73
CA LYS A 67 13.77 -13.41 4.26
C LYS A 67 13.39 -12.12 4.96
N TYR A 68 12.12 -11.75 4.86
CA TYR A 68 11.57 -10.58 5.50
C TYR A 68 10.44 -11.00 6.41
N LEU A 69 10.52 -10.58 7.67
CA LEU A 69 9.50 -10.81 8.68
C LEU A 69 8.53 -9.63 8.67
N PHE A 70 7.26 -9.93 8.47
CA PHE A 70 6.14 -9.00 8.56
C PHE A 70 5.46 -9.22 9.88
N VAL A 71 5.45 -8.22 10.75
CA VAL A 71 4.83 -8.29 12.08
C VAL A 71 3.67 -7.32 12.10
N ASN A 72 2.46 -7.84 12.28
CA ASN A 72 1.32 -7.03 12.65
C ASN A 72 1.42 -6.76 14.16
N TYR A 73 1.59 -5.49 14.51
CA TYR A 73 1.60 -4.99 15.88
C TYR A 73 0.81 -3.68 15.88
N THR A 74 -0.13 -3.54 16.80
CA THR A 74 -0.98 -2.35 16.86
C THR A 74 -0.96 -1.75 18.25
N GLU A 75 -0.99 -0.42 18.31
CA GLU A 75 -1.01 0.35 19.57
C GLU A 75 -2.42 0.32 20.20
N ASP A 76 -3.47 0.11 19.40
CA ASP A 76 -4.87 0.18 19.82
C ASP A 76 -5.53 -1.19 20.01
N CYS A 77 -4.78 -2.29 19.87
CA CYS A 77 -5.27 -3.68 19.97
C CYS A 77 -6.36 -4.06 18.97
N ASN A 78 -6.59 -3.22 17.96
CA ASN A 78 -7.32 -3.66 16.77
C ASN A 78 -6.33 -4.45 15.91
N LEU A 79 -6.76 -5.54 15.30
CA LEU A 79 -5.97 -6.25 14.28
C LEU A 79 -5.89 -5.41 12.99
N SER A 80 -5.47 -4.14 13.12
CA SER A 80 -5.25 -3.27 11.97
C SER A 80 -4.26 -3.99 11.06
N GLY A 81 -4.54 -4.02 9.77
CA GLY A 81 -3.72 -4.73 8.79
C GLY A 81 -2.32 -4.12 8.60
N GLU A 82 -1.80 -3.33 9.54
CA GLU A 82 -0.50 -2.67 9.42
C GLU A 82 0.64 -3.62 9.82
N TYR A 83 1.56 -3.87 8.89
CA TYR A 83 2.71 -4.73 9.12
C TYR A 83 4.01 -3.92 9.13
N LYS A 84 4.73 -3.93 10.27
CA LYS A 84 6.15 -3.56 10.31
C LYS A 84 6.97 -4.64 9.62
N ILE A 85 7.97 -4.21 8.86
CA ILE A 85 8.79 -5.11 8.05
C ILE A 85 10.22 -5.13 8.59
N PHE A 86 10.76 -6.32 8.76
CA PHE A 86 12.13 -6.55 9.20
C PHE A 86 12.87 -7.44 8.21
N GLU A 87 14.08 -7.07 7.82
CA GLU A 87 15.00 -7.93 7.10
C GLU A 87 15.66 -8.91 8.08
N LEU A 88 15.48 -10.21 7.84
CA LEU A 88 16.05 -11.27 8.67
C LEU A 88 17.47 -11.61 8.24
N TYR A 89 18.39 -11.59 9.21
CA TYR A 89 19.72 -12.16 9.11
C TYR A 89 19.85 -13.34 10.08
N LYS A 90 20.94 -14.11 9.95
CA LYS A 90 21.14 -15.37 10.70
C LYS A 90 20.87 -15.24 12.21
N ASN A 91 21.33 -14.14 12.83
CA ASN A 91 21.21 -13.91 14.28
C ASN A 91 20.71 -12.50 14.64
N SER A 92 20.18 -11.75 13.68
CA SER A 92 19.74 -10.37 13.88
C SER A 92 18.63 -10.01 12.91
N VAL A 93 17.91 -8.94 13.22
CA VAL A 93 17.01 -8.29 12.28
C VAL A 93 17.44 -6.85 12.05
N LYS A 94 17.02 -6.28 10.92
CA LYS A 94 17.10 -4.85 10.68
C LYS A 94 15.74 -4.36 10.22
N LYS A 95 15.29 -3.20 10.70
CA LYS A 95 14.08 -2.56 10.17
C LYS A 95 14.24 -2.35 8.66
N PHE A 96 13.26 -2.79 7.90
CA PHE A 96 13.24 -2.57 6.46
C PHE A 96 13.10 -1.07 6.16
N TYR A 97 13.54 -0.63 4.99
CA TYR A 97 13.55 0.80 4.66
C TYR A 97 12.17 1.35 4.28
N LEU A 98 11.25 0.49 3.83
CA LEU A 98 9.86 0.90 3.68
C LEU A 98 9.25 1.14 5.06
N SER A 99 8.32 2.09 5.13
CA SER A 99 7.41 2.20 6.26
C SER A 99 6.63 0.90 6.44
N SER A 100 5.89 0.81 7.54
CA SER A 100 4.86 -0.23 7.65
C SER A 100 3.92 -0.19 6.44
N LEU A 101 3.35 -1.34 6.10
CA LEU A 101 2.42 -1.48 4.99
C LEU A 101 1.09 -2.05 5.49
N TYR A 102 -0.01 -1.53 4.98
CA TYR A 102 -1.34 -2.05 5.25
C TYR A 102 -1.75 -3.18 4.29
N ASP A 103 -2.08 -4.35 4.84
CA ASP A 103 -2.48 -5.58 4.16
C ASP A 103 -1.74 -5.80 2.82
N PRO A 104 -0.40 -5.89 2.86
CA PRO A 104 0.39 -5.93 1.64
C PRO A 104 0.24 -7.26 0.90
N GLU A 105 -0.05 -7.19 -0.39
CA GLU A 105 -0.07 -8.31 -1.33
C GLU A 105 1.21 -8.34 -2.17
N PHE A 106 1.89 -9.48 -2.19
CA PHE A 106 3.18 -9.65 -2.86
C PHE A 106 3.04 -10.39 -4.20
N LEU A 107 3.05 -9.62 -5.29
CA LEU A 107 3.04 -10.16 -6.65
C LEU A 107 4.47 -10.51 -7.09
N LYS A 108 4.98 -11.65 -6.62
CA LYS A 108 6.37 -12.09 -6.82
C LYS A 108 6.82 -12.09 -8.29
N LYS A 109 5.97 -12.61 -9.19
CA LYS A 109 6.28 -12.68 -10.63
C LYS A 109 6.48 -11.29 -11.25
N GLU A 110 5.74 -10.30 -10.75
CA GLU A 110 5.77 -8.92 -11.24
C GLU A 110 6.75 -8.03 -10.46
N LYS A 111 7.30 -8.56 -9.34
CA LYS A 111 8.11 -7.82 -8.37
C LYS A 111 7.40 -6.54 -7.91
N THR A 112 6.12 -6.69 -7.62
CA THR A 112 5.22 -5.61 -7.18
C THR A 112 4.71 -5.92 -5.77
N ILE A 113 4.55 -4.88 -4.97
CA ILE A 113 3.78 -4.91 -3.72
C ILE A 113 2.55 -4.04 -3.93
N LEU A 114 1.37 -4.57 -3.61
CA LEU A 114 0.13 -3.81 -3.56
C LEU A 114 -0.25 -3.64 -2.10
N GLU A 115 -0.36 -2.40 -1.65
CA GLU A 115 -0.83 -2.04 -0.32
C GLU A 115 -2.23 -1.43 -0.46
N ARG A 116 -3.20 -1.91 0.32
CA ARG A 116 -4.59 -1.43 0.26
C ARG A 116 -5.06 -1.07 1.65
N PHE A 117 -5.61 0.12 1.83
CA PHE A 117 -6.11 0.58 3.12
C PHE A 117 -7.23 1.60 2.95
N LYS A 118 -7.91 1.88 4.06
CA LYS A 118 -8.95 2.91 4.14
C LYS A 118 -8.56 3.96 5.16
N ASP A 119 -8.85 5.21 4.84
CA ASP A 119 -8.84 6.34 5.76
C ASP A 119 -10.25 6.95 5.75
N GLY A 120 -11.04 6.58 6.77
CA GLY A 120 -12.47 6.84 6.80
C GLY A 120 -13.19 6.20 5.61
N VAL A 121 -13.86 7.03 4.80
CA VAL A 121 -14.58 6.60 3.59
C VAL A 121 -13.68 6.46 2.36
N VAL A 122 -12.46 7.00 2.41
CA VAL A 122 -11.54 7.03 1.27
C VAL A 122 -10.73 5.74 1.27
N SER A 123 -10.74 5.03 0.14
CA SER A 123 -9.86 3.88 -0.06
C SER A 123 -8.61 4.28 -0.84
N TYR A 124 -7.50 3.65 -0.50
CA TYR A 124 -6.20 3.84 -1.11
C TYR A 124 -5.65 2.52 -1.62
N THR A 125 -5.01 2.55 -2.79
CA THR A 125 -4.14 1.48 -3.27
C THR A 125 -2.79 2.05 -3.64
N ARG A 126 -1.73 1.58 -2.99
CA ARG A 126 -0.35 1.95 -3.30
C ARG A 126 0.36 0.81 -4.02
N VAL A 127 0.97 1.14 -5.15
CA VAL A 127 1.70 0.20 -5.99
C VAL A 127 3.19 0.48 -5.85
N TYR A 128 3.93 -0.49 -5.31
CA TYR A 128 5.38 -0.42 -5.22
C TYR A 128 6.02 -1.38 -6.21
N LYS A 129 6.98 -0.92 -7.01
CA LYS A 129 7.72 -1.78 -7.94
C LYS A 129 9.19 -1.85 -7.60
N MET A 130 9.78 -3.03 -7.77
CA MET A 130 11.20 -3.24 -7.57
C MET A 130 12.04 -2.68 -8.71
N LYS A 131 13.02 -1.85 -8.37
CA LYS A 131 14.11 -1.37 -9.24
C LYS A 131 15.43 -1.43 -8.47
N ASN A 132 16.49 -1.99 -9.05
CA ASN A 132 17.80 -2.09 -8.38
C ASN A 132 17.72 -2.69 -6.95
N ASN A 133 16.97 -3.80 -6.79
CA ASN A 133 16.72 -4.49 -5.50
C ASN A 133 16.07 -3.64 -4.41
N LYS A 134 15.40 -2.53 -4.77
CA LYS A 134 14.59 -1.71 -3.87
C LYS A 134 13.22 -1.45 -4.48
N TYR A 135 12.19 -1.46 -3.64
CA TYR A 135 10.84 -1.07 -3.97
C TYR A 135 10.69 0.44 -3.89
N TYR A 136 9.99 0.99 -4.87
CA TYR A 136 9.63 2.40 -4.92
C TYR A 136 8.14 2.50 -5.15
N LEU A 137 7.48 3.41 -4.44
CA LEU A 137 6.11 3.79 -4.75
C LEU A 137 6.10 4.37 -6.17
N VAL A 138 5.39 3.71 -7.08
CA VAL A 138 5.27 4.15 -8.47
C VAL A 138 3.90 4.73 -8.78
N GLU A 139 2.88 4.30 -8.03
CA GLU A 139 1.51 4.78 -8.20
C GLU A 139 0.75 4.72 -6.87
N GLU A 140 -0.06 5.75 -6.61
CA GLU A 140 -1.06 5.76 -5.55
C GLU A 140 -2.42 6.06 -6.18
N LEU A 141 -3.40 5.20 -5.93
CA LEU A 141 -4.79 5.36 -6.30
C LEU A 141 -5.58 5.80 -5.07
N LYS A 142 -6.31 6.89 -5.16
CA LYS A 142 -7.21 7.40 -4.13
C LYS A 142 -8.64 7.40 -4.67
N THR A 143 -9.56 6.71 -4.01
CA THR A 143 -10.99 6.74 -4.38
C THR A 143 -11.52 8.17 -4.25
N LEU A 144 -12.20 8.64 -5.30
CA LEU A 144 -12.89 9.93 -5.30
C LEU A 144 -14.41 9.78 -5.15
N GLY A 145 -14.96 8.66 -5.62
CA GLY A 145 -16.38 8.33 -5.55
C GLY A 145 -16.62 6.97 -6.20
N ASP A 146 -17.86 6.71 -6.60
CA ASP A 146 -18.23 5.45 -7.24
C ASP A 146 -17.53 5.30 -8.60
N ASN A 147 -16.74 4.23 -8.74
CA ASN A 147 -16.02 3.85 -9.97
C ASN A 147 -14.98 4.85 -10.49
N VAL A 148 -14.54 5.84 -9.69
CA VAL A 148 -13.53 6.83 -10.09
C VAL A 148 -12.47 7.00 -9.02
N GLN A 149 -11.21 6.96 -9.47
CA GLN A 149 -10.02 7.05 -8.64
C GLN A 149 -9.07 8.10 -9.20
N LEU A 150 -8.45 8.87 -8.31
CA LEU A 150 -7.30 9.71 -8.63
C LEU A 150 -6.04 8.86 -8.59
N SER A 151 -5.40 8.68 -9.74
CA SER A 151 -4.08 8.09 -9.87
C SER A 151 -3.00 9.17 -9.78
N THR A 152 -2.09 9.01 -8.82
CA THR A 152 -0.84 9.77 -8.71
C THR A 152 0.30 8.86 -9.13
N ILE A 153 0.91 9.13 -10.28
CA ILE A 153 2.11 8.42 -10.77
C ILE A 153 3.35 9.15 -10.28
N PHE A 154 4.25 8.43 -9.62
CA PHE A 154 5.47 8.97 -9.05
C PHE A 154 6.65 8.73 -9.98
N PHE A 155 7.27 9.82 -10.41
CA PHE A 155 8.56 9.82 -11.09
C PHE A 155 9.64 10.36 -10.13
N THR A 156 10.92 10.14 -10.46
CA THR A 156 12.05 10.50 -9.59
C THR A 156 12.04 11.96 -9.12
N LYS A 157 11.51 12.90 -9.91
CA LYS A 157 11.50 14.34 -9.62
C LYS A 157 10.15 15.03 -9.86
N SER A 158 9.12 14.27 -10.20
CA SER A 158 7.82 14.83 -10.58
C SER A 158 6.71 13.84 -10.30
N LYS A 159 5.47 14.35 -10.35
CA LYS A 159 4.26 13.54 -10.26
C LYS A 159 3.38 13.85 -11.46
N SER A 160 2.60 12.88 -11.89
CA SER A 160 1.51 13.10 -12.85
C SER A 160 0.22 12.56 -12.28
N TYR A 161 -0.88 13.21 -12.62
CA TYR A 161 -2.20 12.89 -12.09
C TYR A 161 -3.12 12.49 -13.23
N PHE A 162 -3.93 11.46 -13.00
CA PHE A 162 -4.92 10.96 -13.94
C PHE A 162 -6.15 10.48 -13.20
N LEU A 163 -7.30 10.51 -13.86
CA LEU A 163 -8.47 9.76 -13.40
C LEU A 163 -8.42 8.34 -13.97
N LYS A 164 -8.74 7.36 -13.13
CA LYS A 164 -8.90 5.96 -13.52
C LYS A 164 -10.26 5.42 -13.07
N ASN A 165 -10.82 4.52 -13.86
CA ASN A 165 -11.98 3.74 -13.44
C ASN A 165 -11.54 2.54 -12.58
N ASP A 166 -12.50 1.76 -12.07
CA ASP A 166 -12.20 0.57 -11.25
C ASP A 166 -11.51 -0.56 -12.01
N ALA A 167 -11.57 -0.56 -13.34
CA ALA A 167 -10.77 -1.45 -14.18
C ALA A 167 -9.31 -0.97 -14.32
N GLY A 168 -8.96 0.19 -13.76
CA GLY A 168 -7.64 0.80 -13.85
C GLY A 168 -7.36 1.52 -15.17
N GLU A 169 -8.38 1.70 -16.00
CA GLU A 169 -8.30 2.37 -17.30
C GLU A 169 -8.40 3.88 -17.11
N LYS A 170 -7.68 4.64 -17.94
CA LYS A 170 -7.72 6.10 -17.90
C LYS A 170 -9.10 6.61 -18.29
N VAL A 171 -9.68 7.48 -17.46
CA VAL A 171 -10.93 8.19 -17.78
C VAL A 171 -10.60 9.37 -18.68
N GLU A 172 -11.14 9.37 -19.89
CA GLU A 172 -10.90 10.41 -20.91
C GLU A 172 -12.05 11.42 -21.03
N ARG A 173 -13.22 11.10 -20.45
CA ARG A 173 -14.41 11.95 -20.47
C ARG A 173 -15.11 11.90 -19.13
N VAL A 174 -15.74 13.00 -18.74
CA VAL A 174 -16.59 13.05 -17.56
C VAL A 174 -17.96 13.63 -17.90
N LEU A 175 -18.99 13.01 -17.33
CA LEU A 175 -20.36 13.52 -17.32
C LEU A 175 -20.51 14.44 -16.10
N ILE A 176 -20.98 15.66 -16.31
CA ILE A 176 -21.28 16.58 -15.23
C ILE A 176 -22.58 16.12 -14.56
N SER A 177 -22.49 15.71 -13.30
CA SER A 177 -23.60 15.18 -12.49
C SER A 177 -24.23 16.21 -11.56
N VAL A 178 -23.73 17.44 -11.56
CA VAL A 178 -24.20 18.54 -10.71
C VAL A 178 -24.93 19.60 -11.53
N ASP A 179 -25.92 20.26 -10.93
CA ASP A 179 -26.72 21.32 -11.58
C ASP A 179 -25.84 22.39 -12.25
N LYS A 180 -24.73 22.75 -11.61
CA LYS A 180 -23.82 23.81 -12.05
C LYS A 180 -22.40 23.59 -11.58
N SER A 181 -21.47 23.45 -12.53
CA SER A 181 -20.03 23.38 -12.28
C SER A 181 -19.31 24.60 -12.85
N ILE A 182 -18.68 25.40 -11.99
CA ILE A 182 -17.99 26.64 -12.40
C ILE A 182 -16.63 26.29 -13.02
N LEU A 183 -16.32 26.93 -14.15
CA LEU A 183 -15.01 26.81 -14.77
C LEU A 183 -14.01 27.78 -14.18
N TYR A 184 -12.76 27.34 -14.10
CA TYR A 184 -11.61 28.12 -13.67
C TYR A 184 -10.70 28.39 -14.88
N ASN A 185 -10.00 29.53 -14.86
CA ASN A 185 -9.00 29.88 -15.87
C ASN A 185 -7.62 29.25 -15.54
N GLU A 186 -6.61 29.53 -16.38
CA GLU A 186 -5.22 29.04 -16.20
C GLU A 186 -4.55 29.52 -14.89
N GLU A 187 -5.05 30.59 -14.28
CA GLU A 187 -4.61 31.07 -12.96
C GLU A 187 -5.42 30.45 -11.81
N PHE A 188 -6.25 29.45 -12.09
CA PHE A 188 -7.17 28.80 -11.14
C PHE A 188 -8.14 29.79 -10.47
N LYS A 189 -8.53 30.86 -11.16
CA LYS A 189 -9.57 31.81 -10.73
C LYS A 189 -10.90 31.45 -11.38
N LYS A 190 -11.98 31.52 -10.58
CA LYS A 190 -13.35 31.29 -11.05
C LYS A 190 -13.69 32.23 -12.21
N THR A 191 -14.32 31.68 -13.24
CA THR A 191 -14.84 32.42 -14.38
C THR A 191 -16.36 32.56 -14.28
N ASN A 192 -16.95 33.34 -15.20
CA ASN A 192 -18.40 33.41 -15.36
C ASN A 192 -18.97 32.25 -16.19
N SER A 193 -18.10 31.38 -16.72
CA SER A 193 -18.48 30.21 -17.49
C SER A 193 -18.74 29.02 -16.56
N TYR A 194 -19.71 28.21 -16.92
CA TYR A 194 -20.08 27.02 -16.18
C TYR A 194 -20.59 25.93 -17.13
N LEU A 195 -20.55 24.69 -16.65
CA LEU A 195 -21.20 23.53 -17.21
C LEU A 195 -22.43 23.20 -16.36
N ILE A 196 -23.40 22.51 -16.94
CA ILE A 196 -24.62 22.06 -16.27
C ILE A 196 -24.72 20.55 -16.27
N GLU A 197 -25.63 20.02 -15.46
CA GLU A 197 -25.95 18.60 -15.41
C GLU A 197 -26.24 18.05 -16.82
N GLY A 198 -25.61 16.92 -17.16
CA GLY A 198 -25.75 16.27 -18.46
C GLY A 198 -24.70 16.67 -19.49
N ASP A 199 -23.93 17.75 -19.26
CA ASP A 199 -22.82 18.10 -20.13
C ASP A 199 -21.72 17.02 -20.07
N VAL A 200 -21.12 16.71 -21.22
CA VAL A 200 -19.98 15.79 -21.32
C VAL A 200 -18.77 16.55 -21.82
N VAL A 201 -17.65 16.40 -21.11
CA VAL A 201 -16.40 17.10 -21.45
C VAL A 201 -15.25 16.12 -21.62
N ASP A 202 -14.36 16.41 -22.57
CA ASP A 202 -13.12 15.65 -22.77
C ASP A 202 -12.07 16.12 -21.76
N ILE A 203 -11.42 15.18 -21.10
CA ILE A 203 -10.35 15.42 -20.12
C ILE A 203 -9.03 15.45 -20.88
N ILE A 204 -8.36 16.60 -20.86
CA ILE A 204 -6.99 16.75 -21.36
C ILE A 204 -6.00 16.21 -20.32
N GLY A 205 -6.21 16.55 -19.04
CA GLY A 205 -5.31 16.16 -17.96
C GLY A 205 -5.85 16.49 -16.58
N VAL A 206 -5.09 16.13 -15.55
CA VAL A 206 -5.37 16.49 -14.16
C VAL A 206 -4.20 17.29 -13.61
N GLU A 207 -4.51 18.45 -13.04
CA GLU A 207 -3.53 19.35 -12.47
C GLU A 207 -3.78 19.53 -10.97
N LYS A 208 -2.68 19.60 -10.22
CA LYS A 208 -2.73 19.94 -8.80
C LYS A 208 -2.37 21.41 -8.64
N PHE A 209 -3.24 22.17 -7.99
CA PHE A 209 -2.97 23.54 -7.59
C PHE A 209 -3.26 23.69 -6.10
N ASN A 210 -2.24 24.06 -5.33
CA ASN A 210 -2.23 23.95 -3.86
C ASN A 210 -2.57 22.52 -3.41
N ASP A 211 -3.65 22.35 -2.66
CA ASP A 211 -4.15 21.05 -2.15
C ASP A 211 -5.35 20.51 -2.92
N ASP A 212 -5.76 21.21 -3.97
CA ASP A 212 -6.89 20.86 -4.82
C ASP A 212 -6.45 20.24 -6.15
N PHE A 213 -7.34 19.42 -6.72
CA PHE A 213 -7.16 18.82 -8.03
C PHE A 213 -8.19 19.36 -9.02
N TYR A 214 -7.73 19.64 -10.23
CA TYR A 214 -8.52 20.20 -11.31
C TYR A 214 -8.40 19.34 -12.56
N LEU A 215 -9.53 19.10 -13.23
CA LEU A 215 -9.53 18.57 -14.59
C LEU A 215 -9.30 19.71 -15.56
N SER A 216 -8.22 19.62 -16.35
CA SER A 216 -8.10 20.40 -17.57
C SER A 216 -9.01 19.77 -18.62
N VAL A 217 -10.01 20.52 -19.08
CA VAL A 217 -11.07 20.01 -19.95
C VAL A 217 -11.18 20.80 -21.24
N LYS A 218 -11.67 20.11 -22.26
CA LYS A 218 -12.04 20.66 -23.55
C LYS A 218 -13.49 20.32 -23.85
N TYR A 219 -14.28 21.31 -24.26
CA TYR A 219 -15.66 21.08 -24.65
C TYR A 219 -16.13 22.03 -25.76
N SER A 220 -17.18 21.62 -26.46
CA SER A 220 -17.77 22.39 -27.54
C SER A 220 -18.89 23.28 -27.00
N GLY A 221 -18.61 24.57 -26.80
CA GLY A 221 -19.61 25.56 -26.45
C GLY A 221 -20.30 26.16 -27.67
N ARG A 222 -21.34 26.98 -27.44
CA ARG A 222 -22.09 27.69 -28.51
C ARG A 222 -21.22 28.57 -29.42
N LYS A 223 -20.07 29.04 -28.91
CA LYS A 223 -19.14 29.94 -29.62
C LYS A 223 -17.89 29.25 -30.13
N GLY A 224 -17.82 27.92 -30.03
CA GLY A 224 -16.66 27.12 -30.40
C GLY A 224 -16.06 26.35 -29.22
N VAL A 225 -14.86 25.84 -29.43
CA VAL A 225 -14.13 25.05 -28.44
C VAL A 225 -13.67 25.94 -27.29
N VAL A 226 -13.98 25.53 -26.07
CA VAL A 226 -13.53 26.19 -24.83
C VAL A 226 -12.62 25.23 -24.07
N ASN A 227 -11.49 25.75 -23.60
CA ASN A 227 -10.63 25.08 -22.64
C ASN A 227 -10.87 25.72 -21.27
N GLY A 228 -10.84 24.92 -20.22
CA GLY A 228 -10.97 25.42 -18.86
C GLY A 228 -10.62 24.35 -17.84
N PHE A 229 -10.70 24.74 -16.57
CA PHE A 229 -10.43 23.86 -15.45
C PHE A 229 -11.69 23.64 -14.63
N ILE A 230 -11.92 22.40 -14.19
CA ILE A 230 -13.01 22.05 -13.27
C ILE A 230 -12.39 21.48 -12.02
N LYS A 231 -12.74 21.99 -10.84
CA LYS A 231 -12.28 21.41 -9.58
C LYS A 231 -12.96 20.04 -9.39
N ILE A 232 -12.18 18.98 -9.17
CA ILE A 232 -12.69 17.61 -9.12
C ILE A 232 -13.77 17.42 -8.05
N SER A 233 -13.58 18.02 -6.87
CA SER A 233 -14.55 17.95 -5.76
C SER A 233 -15.87 18.65 -6.04
N ASP A 234 -15.96 19.47 -7.10
CA ASP A 234 -17.18 20.20 -7.44
C ASP A 234 -18.07 19.37 -8.40
N ILE A 235 -17.60 18.20 -8.86
CA ILE A 235 -18.30 17.35 -9.85
C ILE A 235 -18.35 15.86 -9.48
N LEU A 236 -17.73 15.47 -8.37
CA LEU A 236 -17.74 14.11 -7.84
C LEU A 236 -18.20 14.14 -6.38
#